data_AF-A0A925VRQ2-F1
#
_entry.id   AF-A0A925VRQ2-F1
#
_cell.length_a   1.000
_cell.length_b   1.000
_cell.length_c   1.000
_cell.angle_alpha   90.00
_cell.angle_beta   90.00
_cell.angle_gamma   90.00
#
_symmetry.space_group_name_H-M   'P 1'
#
loop_
_entity.id
_entity.type
_entity.pdbx_description
1 polymer ?
#
loop_
_entity_poly.entity_id
_entity_poly.type
_entity_poly.pdbx_seq_one_letter_code
_entity_poly.pdbx_strand_id
1 'polypeptide(L)' 'MREQTIAMYCFLDDVLRFTRPAGTPPPASGRCLTDAQVVTTALVAARFFGGNLVVAKHYMEQHWGQNRLD' A
#
# COMPACT_ATOMS: atom_id res chain seq x y z
N MET A 1 -10.29 1.34 -12.44
CA MET A 1 -9.78 1.05 -11.07
C MET A 1 -8.42 1.70 -10.83
N ARG A 2 -7.47 1.57 -11.76
CA ARG A 2 -6.10 2.06 -11.59
C ARG A 2 -5.99 3.51 -11.08
N GLU A 3 -6.73 4.46 -11.66
CA GLU A 3 -6.68 5.87 -11.23
C GLU A 3 -7.20 6.09 -9.79
N GLN A 4 -8.23 5.35 -9.37
CA GLN A 4 -8.71 5.39 -7.99
C GLN A 4 -7.70 4.77 -7.03
N THR A 5 -7.04 3.67 -7.42
CA THR A 5 -5.95 3.08 -6.63
C THR A 5 -4.76 4.04 -6.52
N ILE A 6 -4.42 4.78 -7.60
CA ILE A 6 -3.39 5.83 -7.62
C ILE A 6 -3.74 6.92 -6.62
N ALA A 7 -4.97 7.45 -6.69
CA ALA A 7 -5.43 8.47 -5.77
C ALA A 7 -5.42 7.98 -4.31
N MET A 8 -5.86 6.74 -4.04
CA MET A 8 -5.82 6.15 -2.70
C MET A 8 -4.39 6.02 -2.18
N TYR A 9 -3.46 5.52 -3.00
CA TYR A 9 -2.07 5.38 -2.59
C TYR A 9 -1.42 6.73 -2.28
N CYS A 10 -1.56 7.71 -3.17
CA CYS A 10 -0.98 9.04 -2.97
C CYS A 10 -1.56 9.70 -1.71
N PHE A 11 -2.87 9.65 -1.53
CA PHE A 11 -3.52 10.17 -0.33
C PHE A 11 -3.01 9.49 0.95
N LEU A 12 -2.89 8.15 0.94
CA LEU A 12 -2.42 7.40 2.10
C LEU A 12 -0.94 7.66 2.39
N ASP A 13 -0.09 7.74 1.37
CA ASP A 13 1.33 8.06 1.54
C ASP A 13 1.52 9.45 2.17
N ASP A 14 0.78 10.46 1.68
CA ASP A 14 0.83 11.82 2.23
C ASP A 14 0.28 11.88 3.67
N VAL A 15 -0.84 11.20 3.96
CA VAL A 15 -1.41 11.14 5.32
C VAL A 15 -0.47 10.41 6.27
N LEU A 16 0.12 9.29 5.87
CA LEU A 16 1.08 8.54 6.69
C LEU A 16 2.35 9.36 6.92
N ARG A 17 2.79 10.12 5.92
CA ARG A 17 3.93 11.04 6.04
C ARG A 17 3.63 12.20 6.99
N PHE A 18 2.40 12.73 6.98
CA PHE A 18 1.96 13.81 7.85
C PHE A 18 1.72 13.34 9.30
N THR A 19 1.24 12.11 9.49
CA THR A 19 0.96 11.53 10.81
C THR A 19 2.17 10.85 11.44
N ARG A 20 3.27 10.67 10.69
CA ARG A 20 4.50 10.05 11.18
C ARG A 20 5.09 10.89 12.34
N PRO A 21 5.25 10.31 13.54
CA PRO A 21 5.92 10.98 14.65
C PRO A 21 7.36 11.38 14.25
N ALA A 22 7.78 12.58 14.62
CA ALA A 22 9.06 13.18 14.23
C ALA A 22 10.33 12.38 14.65
N GLY A 23 10.20 11.34 15.47
CA GLY A 23 11.28 10.45 15.88
C GLY A 23 11.26 9.05 15.26
N THR A 24 10.35 8.76 14.33
CA THR A 24 10.19 7.40 13.78
C THR A 24 11.31 7.13 12.77
N PRO A 25 12.18 6.13 12.99
CA PRO A 25 13.27 5.83 12.08
C PRO A 25 12.75 5.55 10.66
N PRO A 26 13.51 5.90 9.61
CA PRO A 26 13.11 5.61 8.23
C PRO A 26 12.86 4.10 8.07
N PRO A 27 11.91 3.71 7.19
CA PRO A 27 11.60 2.30 7.00
C PRO A 27 12.87 1.56 6.61
N ALA A 28 13.08 0.39 7.21
CA ALA A 28 14.25 -0.44 6.93
C ALA A 28 14.34 -0.68 5.42
N SER A 29 15.51 -0.44 4.84
CA SER A 29 15.78 -0.50 3.40
C SER A 29 15.74 -1.92 2.80
N GLY A 30 15.31 -2.93 3.57
CA GLY A 30 15.19 -4.31 3.12
C GLY A 30 13.73 -4.73 2.97
N ARG A 31 13.33 -5.11 1.74
CA ARG A 31 12.16 -5.94 1.33
C ARG A 31 10.82 -5.79 2.08
N CYS A 32 10.63 -4.75 2.88
CA CYS A 32 9.43 -4.53 3.65
C CYS A 32 8.53 -3.56 2.89
N LEU A 33 7.27 -3.94 2.68
CA LEU A 33 6.26 -3.03 2.13
C LEU A 33 6.14 -1.80 3.04
N THR A 34 5.97 -0.63 2.44
CA THR A 34 5.69 0.58 3.21
C THR A 34 4.30 0.50 3.84
N ASP A 35 4.07 1.20 4.95
CA ASP A 35 2.74 1.25 5.58
C ASP A 35 1.66 1.70 4.58
N ALA A 36 2.01 2.64 3.68
CA ALA A 36 1.13 3.11 2.61
C ALA A 36 0.76 1.98 1.65
N GLN A 37 1.73 1.15 1.30
CA GLN A 37 1.51 -0.02 0.45
C GLN A 37 0.61 -1.05 1.13
N VAL A 38 0.80 -1.35 2.41
CA VAL A 38 -0.03 -2.31 3.16
C VAL A 38 -1.47 -1.82 3.27
N VAL A 39 -1.66 -0.55 3.67
CA VAL A 39 -2.98 0.04 3.85
C VAL A 39 -3.71 0.18 2.51
N THR A 40 -3.00 0.55 1.44
CA THR A 40 -3.58 0.60 0.09
C THR A 40 -4.04 -0.78 -0.38
N THR A 41 -3.24 -1.83 -0.19
CA THR A 41 -3.63 -3.20 -0.56
C THR A 41 -4.87 -3.66 0.21
N ALA A 42 -4.96 -3.34 1.51
CA ALA A 42 -6.13 -3.66 2.32
C ALA A 42 -7.41 -2.94 1.84
N LEU A 43 -7.29 -1.65 1.50
CA LEU A 43 -8.41 -0.87 0.95
C LEU A 43 -8.85 -1.34 -0.43
N VAL A 44 -7.89 -1.67 -1.31
CA VAL A 44 -8.19 -2.26 -2.62
C VAL A 44 -8.88 -3.62 -2.46
N ALA A 45 -8.43 -4.46 -1.52
CA ALA A 45 -9.06 -5.72 -1.20
C ALA A 45 -10.51 -5.53 -0.74
N ALA A 46 -10.72 -4.67 0.26
CA ALA A 46 -12.04 -4.40 0.81
C ALA A 46 -13.00 -3.79 -0.24
N ARG A 47 -12.49 -2.90 -1.10
CA ARG A 47 -13.32 -2.15 -2.04
C ARG A 47 -13.61 -2.88 -3.35
N PHE A 48 -12.68 -3.69 -3.84
CA PHE A 48 -12.77 -4.29 -5.18
C PHE A 48 -12.77 -5.82 -5.19
N PHE A 49 -12.34 -6.47 -4.10
CA PHE A 49 -12.21 -7.93 -4.03
C PHE A 49 -12.93 -8.57 -2.84
N GLY A 50 -13.88 -7.85 -2.23
CA GLY A 50 -14.68 -8.36 -1.10
C GLY A 50 -13.83 -8.73 0.14
N GLY A 51 -12.67 -8.11 0.31
CA GLY A 51 -11.73 -8.39 1.39
C GLY A 51 -10.66 -9.43 1.05
N ASN A 52 -10.63 -9.96 -0.18
CA ASN A 52 -9.59 -10.93 -0.58
C ASN A 52 -8.23 -10.24 -0.80
N LEU A 53 -7.41 -10.24 0.25
CA LEU A 53 -6.07 -9.65 0.27
C LEU A 53 -5.09 -10.33 -0.71
N VAL A 54 -5.25 -11.62 -0.99
CA VAL A 54 -4.36 -12.36 -1.90
C VAL A 54 -4.53 -11.88 -3.33
N VAL A 55 -5.79 -11.73 -3.78
CA VAL A 55 -6.10 -11.23 -5.12
C VAL A 55 -5.72 -9.76 -5.25
N ALA A 56 -5.98 -8.95 -4.22
CA ALA A 56 -5.58 -7.54 -4.20
C ALA A 56 -4.06 -7.35 -4.23
N LYS A 57 -3.31 -8.16 -3.49
CA LYS A 57 -1.84 -8.19 -3.53
C LYS A 57 -1.36 -8.51 -4.95
N HIS A 58 -1.92 -9.55 -5.57
CA HIS A 58 -1.50 -9.92 -6.92
C HIS A 58 -1.83 -8.84 -7.96
N TYR A 59 -2.97 -8.16 -7.80
CA TYR A 59 -3.32 -6.99 -8.60
C TYR A 59 -2.31 -5.84 -8.43
N MET A 60 -1.92 -5.54 -7.19
CA MET A 60 -0.90 -4.53 -6.88
C MET A 60 0.49 -4.90 -7.42
N GLU A 61 0.91 -6.16 -7.30
CA GLU A 61 2.18 -6.66 -7.85
C GLU A 61 2.23 -6.49 -9.38
N GLN A 62 1.16 -6.89 -10.07
CA GLN A 62 1.09 -6.83 -11.55
C GLN A 62 1.05 -5.40 -12.10
N HIS A 63 0.43 -4.46 -11.38
CA HIS A 63 0.19 -3.12 -11.90
C HIS A 63 1.18 -2.07 -11.36
N TRP A 64 1.84 -2.32 -10.23
CA TRP A 64 2.60 -1.30 -9.49
C TRP A 64 3.97 -1.77 -8.97
N GLY A 65 4.38 -3.01 -9.26
CA GLY A 65 5.71 -3.50 -8.88
C GLY A 65 5.96 -3.48 -7.37
N GLN A 66 4.92 -3.73 -6.56
CA GLN A 66 5.09 -3.92 -5.12
C GLN A 66 6.17 -5.00 -4.87
N ASN A 67 7.13 -4.71 -3.99
CA ASN A 67 8.13 -5.70 -3.59
C ASN A 67 7.42 -6.94 -3.06
N ARG A 68 7.88 -8.12 -3.48
CA ARG A 68 7.35 -9.40 -2.99
C ARG A 68 7.41 -9.40 -1.46
N LEU A 69 6.23 -9.59 -0.84
CA LEU A 69 6.15 -10.12 0.51
C LEU A 69 6.67 -11.57 0.44
N ASP A 70 7.97 -11.73 0.65
CA ASP A 70 8.65 -13.01 0.89
C ASP A 70 9.45 -12.87 2.19
#